data_AF-A0A5A7PLE7-F1
#
_entry.id   AF-A0A5A7PLE7-F1
#
_cell.length_a   1.000
_cell.length_b   1.000
_cell.length_c   1.000
_cell.angle_alpha   90.00
_cell.angle_beta   90.00
_cell.angle_gamma   90.00
#
_symmetry.space_group_name_H-M   'P 1'
#
loop_
_entity.id
_entity.type
_entity.pdbx_description
1 polymer ?
#
loop_
_entity_poly.entity_id
_entity_poly.type
_entity_poly.pdbx_seq_one_letter_code
_entity_poly.pdbx_strand_id
1 'polypeptide(L)'
;MTEKNSYSKLKSVLYYESDSENEVDDDDVDLDLSLCKLNLGPNKKLLVLCLGGLLVHRAHLKGSHSVRGLRPDIRYGNFLVFKRPFCTDFLNFCFQRFDVALWSSAREHNIEGVLSRARNKFVFVWNQEECTDSGYGCLHKKQKPLFLQRMKDLWENKSYREKYSASNTLLIDDEPHTALLNPPDTAIFPQPYKATTRRTHF
;
A
#
# COMPACT_ATOMS: atom_id res chain seq x y z
N MET A 1 3.16 -16.01 -51.23
CA MET A 1 2.37 -14.77 -51.08
C MET A 1 2.34 -14.46 -49.59
N THR A 2 2.81 -13.28 -49.24
CA THR A 2 3.46 -12.86 -47.99
C THR A 2 2.58 -12.77 -46.74
N GLU A 3 3.17 -13.17 -45.60
CA GLU A 3 2.75 -12.84 -44.24
C GLU A 3 2.70 -11.32 -44.02
N LYS A 4 1.76 -10.85 -43.18
CA LYS A 4 1.84 -9.55 -42.52
C LYS A 4 1.62 -9.70 -41.03
N ASN A 5 2.75 -9.72 -40.33
CA ASN A 5 2.94 -9.37 -38.94
C ASN A 5 2.66 -7.86 -38.76
N SER A 6 2.02 -7.45 -37.67
CA SER A 6 1.98 -6.02 -37.28
C SER A 6 2.17 -5.88 -35.77
N TYR A 7 3.43 -5.95 -35.35
CA TYR A 7 3.91 -5.25 -34.17
C TYR A 7 3.94 -3.74 -34.46
N SER A 8 3.22 -2.94 -33.67
CA SER A 8 3.41 -1.49 -33.57
C SER A 8 3.50 -1.13 -32.08
N LYS A 9 4.70 -1.18 -31.47
CA LYS A 9 5.66 -0.06 -31.32
C LYS A 9 5.05 1.12 -30.54
N LEU A 10 4.87 0.95 -29.23
CA LEU A 10 4.78 2.09 -28.31
C LEU A 10 6.20 2.63 -28.09
N LYS A 11 6.57 3.64 -28.88
CA LYS A 11 7.68 4.53 -28.60
C LYS A 11 7.08 5.91 -28.31
N SER A 12 7.06 6.29 -27.04
CA SER A 12 7.16 7.72 -26.67
C SER A 12 8.36 7.84 -25.76
N VAL A 13 9.49 8.13 -26.41
CA VAL A 13 10.73 8.58 -25.77
C VAL A 13 10.48 10.05 -25.40
N LEU A 14 10.46 10.38 -24.11
CA LEU A 14 10.53 11.78 -23.66
C LEU A 14 12.00 12.09 -23.40
N TYR A 15 12.59 12.82 -24.36
CA TYR A 15 13.89 13.47 -24.25
C TYR A 15 13.71 14.70 -23.35
N TYR A 16 14.53 14.85 -22.31
CA TYR A 16 14.67 16.10 -21.57
C TYR A 16 15.90 16.83 -22.09
N GLU A 17 15.68 17.97 -22.74
CA GLU A 17 16.68 19.05 -22.82
C GLU A 17 16.01 20.34 -22.34
N SER A 18 16.80 21.14 -21.61
CA SER A 18 16.38 22.29 -20.82
C SER A 18 16.32 23.60 -21.61
N ASP A 19 15.70 24.57 -20.94
CA ASP A 19 15.80 26.04 -21.11
C ASP A 19 14.72 26.71 -21.97
N SER A 20 13.70 27.24 -21.28
CA SER A 20 13.43 28.69 -21.23
C SER A 20 12.21 28.96 -20.33
N GLU A 21 12.38 29.91 -19.43
CA GLU A 21 11.35 30.46 -18.55
C GLU A 21 10.15 30.94 -19.36
N ASN A 22 8.95 30.41 -19.11
CA ASN A 22 7.66 31.06 -19.34
C ASN A 22 6.57 30.33 -18.53
N GLU A 23 5.55 31.11 -18.20
CA GLU A 23 4.57 30.94 -17.13
C GLU A 23 3.80 29.60 -17.15
N VAL A 24 3.58 29.05 -15.96
CA VAL A 24 2.86 27.79 -15.74
C VAL A 24 1.36 28.06 -15.89
N ASP A 25 0.81 27.82 -17.09
CA ASP A 25 -0.61 27.54 -17.24
C ASP A 25 -0.89 26.16 -16.63
N ASP A 26 -1.91 26.13 -15.77
CA ASP A 26 -2.45 24.96 -15.08
C ASP A 26 -3.17 24.07 -16.11
N ASP A 27 -2.40 23.43 -16.99
CA ASP A 27 -2.89 22.37 -17.86
C ASP A 27 -3.24 21.17 -16.96
N ASP A 28 -4.48 21.15 -16.51
CA ASP A 28 -5.16 19.98 -15.95
C ASP A 28 -5.08 18.87 -17.01
N VAL A 29 -4.03 18.06 -16.92
CA VAL A 29 -3.87 16.88 -17.75
C VAL A 29 -5.00 15.94 -17.35
N ASP A 30 -6.12 16.03 -18.07
CA ASP A 30 -7.26 15.12 -17.97
C ASP A 30 -6.80 13.73 -18.38
N LEU A 31 -6.19 13.04 -17.42
CA LEU A 31 -5.97 11.61 -17.47
C LEU A 31 -7.37 11.02 -17.49
N ASP A 32 -7.93 10.74 -18.69
CA ASP A 32 -9.24 10.09 -18.98
C ASP A 32 -9.36 8.71 -18.28
N LEU A 33 -9.28 8.74 -16.95
CA LEU A 33 -9.36 7.67 -15.99
C LEU A 33 -10.75 7.75 -15.38
N SER A 34 -11.78 7.74 -16.22
CA SER A 34 -13.15 7.59 -15.75
C SER A 34 -13.21 6.38 -14.82
N LEU A 35 -13.57 6.60 -13.55
CA LEU A 35 -13.66 5.56 -12.53
C LEU A 35 -14.63 4.42 -12.94
N CYS A 36 -15.51 4.68 -13.91
CA CYS A 36 -16.43 3.72 -14.52
C CYS A 36 -15.74 2.76 -15.51
N LYS A 37 -14.57 3.13 -16.06
CA LYS A 37 -13.75 2.30 -16.97
C LYS A 37 -12.76 1.38 -16.23
N LEU A 38 -12.56 1.58 -14.92
CA LEU A 38 -11.76 0.65 -14.10
C LEU A 38 -12.51 -0.69 -14.00
N ASN A 39 -12.02 -1.68 -14.74
CA ASN A 39 -12.65 -3.00 -14.95
C ASN A 39 -13.30 -3.59 -13.69
N LEU A 40 -14.63 -3.73 -13.72
CA LEU A 40 -15.43 -4.58 -12.82
C LEU A 40 -15.47 -6.04 -13.27
N GLY A 41 -14.71 -6.38 -14.33
CA GLY A 41 -14.65 -7.71 -14.91
C GLY A 41 -13.98 -8.76 -14.00
N PRO A 42 -13.95 -10.04 -14.43
CA PRO A 42 -13.54 -11.18 -13.58
C PRO A 42 -12.07 -11.15 -13.16
N ASN A 43 -11.22 -10.38 -13.83
CA ASN A 43 -9.77 -10.31 -13.59
C ASN A 43 -9.39 -8.99 -12.93
N LYS A 44 -9.72 -8.85 -11.65
CA LYS A 44 -9.35 -7.67 -10.86
C LYS A 44 -7.83 -7.59 -10.67
N LYS A 45 -7.29 -6.37 -10.65
CA LYS A 45 -5.92 -6.11 -10.20
C LYS A 45 -5.87 -6.29 -8.67
N LEU A 46 -4.69 -6.62 -8.14
CA LEU A 46 -4.46 -6.79 -6.71
C LEU A 46 -3.85 -5.52 -6.09
N LEU A 47 -4.51 -5.02 -5.05
CA LEU A 47 -3.95 -4.03 -4.13
C LEU A 47 -3.49 -4.75 -2.86
N VAL A 48 -2.21 -4.61 -2.52
CA VAL A 48 -1.66 -5.07 -1.25
C VAL A 48 -1.48 -3.86 -0.34
N LEU A 49 -2.20 -3.84 0.78
CA LEU A 49 -2.26 -2.69 1.68
C LEU A 49 -1.48 -2.97 2.95
N CYS A 50 -0.61 -2.04 3.36
CA CYS A 50 -0.03 -2.07 4.69
C CYS A 50 -1.08 -1.68 5.75
N LEU A 51 -0.91 -2.17 6.98
CA LEU A 51 -1.85 -1.87 8.07
C LEU A 51 -1.51 -0.56 8.78
N GLY A 52 -0.29 -0.48 9.32
CA GLY A 52 0.17 0.69 10.07
C GLY A 52 0.50 1.84 9.13
N GLY A 53 0.24 3.08 9.51
CA GLY A 53 0.58 4.26 8.70
C GLY A 53 -0.31 4.47 7.48
N LEU A 54 -0.82 3.41 6.84
CA LEU A 54 -1.82 3.52 5.78
C LEU A 54 -3.25 3.53 6.32
N LEU A 55 -3.68 2.45 7.00
CA LEU A 55 -5.08 2.29 7.44
C LEU A 55 -5.30 2.74 8.89
N VAL A 56 -4.31 2.53 9.75
CA VAL A 56 -4.38 2.86 11.17
C VAL A 56 -3.08 3.43 11.70
N HIS A 57 -3.17 4.29 12.71
CA HIS A 57 -2.04 4.63 13.58
C HIS A 57 -2.11 3.76 14.84
N ARG A 58 -1.08 2.93 15.07
CA ARG A 58 -0.94 2.14 16.31
C ARG A 58 0.09 2.79 17.22
N ALA A 59 -0.35 3.22 18.40
CA ALA A 59 0.52 3.80 19.43
C ALA A 59 0.65 2.84 20.61
N HIS A 60 1.90 2.51 20.99
CA HIS A 60 2.15 1.73 22.20
C HIS A 60 1.95 2.60 23.45
N LEU A 61 1.35 2.05 24.51
CA LEU A 61 1.03 2.79 25.75
C LEU A 61 2.26 3.47 26.37
N LYS A 62 3.43 2.80 26.36
CA LYS A 62 4.69 3.39 26.89
C LYS A 62 5.20 4.60 26.10
N GLY A 63 4.66 4.87 24.91
CA GLY A 63 5.09 5.95 24.01
C GLY A 63 3.96 6.84 23.53
N SER A 64 2.80 6.83 24.20
CA SER A 64 1.56 7.45 23.72
C SER A 64 1.48 8.97 23.94
N HIS A 65 2.60 9.66 24.08
CA HIS A 65 2.65 11.11 24.30
C HIS A 65 2.01 11.89 23.15
N SER A 66 2.24 11.47 21.91
CA SER A 66 1.70 12.11 20.70
C SER A 66 0.18 11.98 20.54
N VAL A 67 -0.43 11.02 21.25
CA VAL A 67 -1.86 10.71 21.19
C VAL A 67 -2.56 10.97 22.52
N ARG A 68 -1.89 11.64 23.46
CA ARG A 68 -2.45 11.92 24.78
C ARG A 68 -3.71 12.79 24.63
N GLY A 69 -4.82 12.36 25.22
CA GLY A 69 -6.10 13.05 25.13
C GLY A 69 -6.94 12.70 23.89
N LEU A 70 -6.41 11.91 22.96
CA LEU A 70 -7.22 11.33 21.88
C LEU A 70 -7.97 10.10 22.38
N ARG A 71 -9.21 9.93 21.91
CA ARG A 71 -9.98 8.71 22.13
C ARG A 71 -9.59 7.68 21.05
N PRO A 72 -9.05 6.51 21.40
CA PRO A 72 -8.75 5.46 20.43
C PRO A 72 -10.04 4.80 19.93
N ASP A 73 -10.02 4.32 18.69
CA ASP A 73 -11.09 3.50 18.12
C ASP A 73 -11.10 2.09 18.75
N ILE A 74 -9.90 1.54 18.96
CA ILE A 74 -9.71 0.20 19.53
C ILE A 74 -8.56 0.26 20.53
N ARG A 75 -8.75 -0.40 21.68
CA ARG A 75 -7.66 -0.72 22.61
C ARG A 75 -7.43 -2.22 22.56
N TYR A 76 -6.21 -2.63 22.22
CA TYR A 76 -5.84 -4.04 22.11
C TYR A 76 -4.48 -4.27 22.77
N GLY A 77 -4.47 -5.06 23.85
CA GLY A 77 -3.28 -5.24 24.67
C GLY A 77 -2.66 -3.91 25.12
N ASN A 78 -1.36 -3.74 24.83
CA ASN A 78 -0.59 -2.52 25.15
C ASN A 78 -0.64 -1.45 24.04
N PHE A 79 -1.56 -1.57 23.09
CA PHE A 79 -1.68 -0.64 21.95
C PHE A 79 -3.02 0.09 21.94
N LEU A 80 -2.94 1.36 21.57
CA LEU A 80 -4.05 2.21 21.18
C LEU A 80 -4.07 2.29 19.66
N VAL A 81 -5.21 2.01 19.04
CA VAL A 81 -5.39 2.01 17.59
C VAL A 81 -6.33 3.15 17.20
N PHE A 82 -5.87 3.99 16.29
CA PHE A 82 -6.63 5.10 15.72
C PHE A 82 -6.82 4.84 14.23
N LYS A 83 -8.05 4.80 13.76
CA LYS A 83 -8.39 4.62 12.35
C LYS A 83 -8.06 5.88 11.58
N ARG A 84 -7.49 5.73 10.37
CA ARG A 84 -7.33 6.85 9.47
C ARG A 84 -8.71 7.39 9.06
N PRO A 85 -8.93 8.71 9.05
CA PRO A 85 -10.17 9.28 8.51
C PRO A 85 -10.48 8.72 7.12
N PHE A 86 -11.75 8.42 6.85
CA PHE A 86 -12.25 7.84 5.60
C PHE A 86 -11.70 6.45 5.24
N CYS A 87 -11.00 5.75 6.16
CA CYS A 87 -10.41 4.43 5.86
C CYS A 87 -11.46 3.37 5.48
N THR A 88 -12.66 3.45 6.06
CA THR A 88 -13.74 2.52 5.75
C THR A 88 -14.26 2.74 4.33
N ASP A 89 -14.44 3.99 3.91
CA ASP A 89 -14.89 4.32 2.55
C ASP A 89 -13.82 3.98 1.52
N PHE A 90 -12.55 4.26 1.83
CA PHE A 90 -11.40 3.83 1.02
C PHE A 90 -11.38 2.32 0.80
N LEU A 91 -11.49 1.52 1.88
CA LEU A 91 -11.50 0.07 1.77
C LEU A 91 -12.71 -0.43 0.98
N ASN A 92 -13.90 0.15 1.20
CA ASN A 92 -15.09 -0.20 0.42
C ASN A 92 -14.91 0.11 -1.08
N PHE A 93 -14.31 1.26 -1.41
CA PHE A 93 -13.95 1.60 -2.79
C PHE A 93 -12.98 0.57 -3.38
N CYS A 94 -11.96 0.16 -2.62
CA CYS A 94 -10.99 -0.84 -3.05
C CYS A 94 -11.67 -2.19 -3.31
N PHE A 95 -12.45 -2.72 -2.37
CA PHE A 95 -13.11 -4.03 -2.50
C PHE A 95 -14.07 -4.10 -3.70
N GLN A 96 -14.70 -2.99 -4.07
CA GLN A 96 -15.57 -2.93 -5.24
C GLN A 96 -14.81 -3.17 -6.56
N ARG A 97 -13.56 -2.67 -6.66
CA ARG A 97 -12.82 -2.57 -7.95
C ARG A 97 -11.60 -3.49 -8.04
N PHE A 98 -11.05 -3.89 -6.91
CA PHE A 98 -9.80 -4.62 -6.82
C PHE A 98 -9.97 -5.87 -5.97
N ASP A 99 -9.10 -6.84 -6.22
CA ASP A 99 -8.76 -7.82 -5.21
C ASP A 99 -7.87 -7.10 -4.19
N VAL A 100 -8.18 -7.25 -2.91
CA VAL A 100 -7.51 -6.50 -1.85
C VAL A 100 -6.90 -7.50 -0.88
N ALA A 101 -5.62 -7.33 -0.60
CA ALA A 101 -4.89 -8.07 0.41
C ALA A 101 -4.28 -7.12 1.44
N LEU A 102 -3.98 -7.65 2.62
CA LEU A 102 -3.24 -6.94 3.64
C LEU A 102 -1.89 -7.62 3.85
N TRP A 103 -0.82 -6.83 3.93
CA TRP A 103 0.50 -7.31 4.33
C TRP A 103 1.08 -6.37 5.39
N SER A 104 1.38 -6.89 6.58
CA SER A 104 1.94 -6.07 7.65
C SER A 104 3.16 -6.73 8.27
N SER A 105 4.19 -5.94 8.54
CA SER A 105 5.37 -6.33 9.33
C SER A 105 5.07 -6.55 10.83
N ALA A 106 3.80 -6.56 11.23
CA ALA A 106 3.38 -6.80 12.60
C ALA A 106 3.01 -8.27 12.83
N ARG A 107 3.23 -8.75 14.05
CA ARG A 107 2.79 -10.09 14.48
C ARG A 107 1.27 -10.24 14.36
N GLU A 108 0.81 -11.46 14.10
CA GLU A 108 -0.60 -11.77 13.82
C GLU A 108 -1.58 -11.18 14.86
N HIS A 109 -1.31 -11.35 16.15
CA HIS A 109 -2.19 -10.81 17.20
C HIS A 109 -2.40 -9.29 17.11
N ASN A 110 -1.42 -8.53 16.59
CA ASN A 110 -1.55 -7.07 16.42
C ASN A 110 -2.36 -6.67 15.17
N ILE A 111 -2.62 -7.62 14.27
CA ILE A 111 -3.44 -7.45 13.08
C ILE A 111 -4.88 -7.85 13.40
N GLU A 112 -5.07 -8.98 14.09
CA GLU A 112 -6.39 -9.54 14.36
C GLU A 112 -7.29 -8.61 15.17
N GLY A 113 -6.72 -7.91 16.16
CA GLY A 113 -7.44 -6.90 16.93
C GLY A 113 -7.98 -5.73 16.09
N VAL A 114 -7.46 -5.51 14.88
CA VAL A 114 -7.84 -4.39 14.01
C VAL A 114 -8.84 -4.79 12.92
N LEU A 115 -8.80 -6.04 12.43
CA LEU A 115 -9.50 -6.47 11.22
C LEU A 115 -10.75 -7.33 11.43
N SER A 116 -11.14 -7.61 12.68
CA SER A 116 -12.15 -8.62 13.04
C SER A 116 -13.47 -8.62 12.23
N ARG A 117 -13.92 -7.47 11.71
CA ARG A 117 -15.17 -7.36 10.92
C ARG A 117 -14.98 -7.38 9.39
N ALA A 118 -13.76 -7.22 8.89
CA ALA A 118 -13.46 -7.10 7.46
C ALA A 118 -12.48 -8.16 6.95
N ARG A 119 -11.90 -9.00 7.83
CA ARG A 119 -10.89 -10.01 7.50
C ARG A 119 -11.29 -10.90 6.32
N ASN A 120 -12.55 -11.33 6.28
CA ASN A 120 -13.09 -12.21 5.24
C ASN A 120 -13.24 -11.56 3.85
N LYS A 121 -13.11 -10.23 3.73
CA LYS A 121 -13.14 -9.53 2.44
C LYS A 121 -11.77 -9.47 1.77
N PHE A 122 -10.69 -9.71 2.51
CA PHE A 122 -9.35 -9.71 1.96
C PHE A 122 -9.05 -11.06 1.30
N VAL A 123 -8.36 -11.04 0.16
CA VAL A 123 -7.87 -12.26 -0.51
C VAL A 123 -6.92 -13.02 0.40
N PHE A 124 -6.04 -12.29 1.08
CA PHE A 124 -5.21 -12.80 2.16
C PHE A 124 -4.84 -11.70 3.15
N VAL A 125 -4.45 -12.13 4.34
CA VAL A 125 -3.92 -11.28 5.39
C VAL A 125 -2.59 -11.88 5.83
N TRP A 126 -1.51 -11.26 5.38
CA TRP A 126 -0.14 -11.62 5.70
C TRP A 126 0.40 -10.74 6.83
N ASN A 127 1.13 -11.39 7.72
CA ASN A 127 1.72 -10.81 8.91
C ASN A 127 3.25 -10.82 8.78
N GLN A 128 3.93 -10.55 9.90
CA GLN A 128 5.39 -10.53 9.97
C GLN A 128 6.05 -11.84 9.48
N GLU A 129 5.38 -12.99 9.65
CA GLU A 129 5.90 -14.30 9.24
C GLU A 129 6.08 -14.43 7.72
N GLU A 130 5.31 -13.69 6.93
CA GLU A 130 5.49 -13.62 5.49
C GLU A 130 6.48 -12.52 5.06
N CYS A 131 7.02 -11.72 5.98
CA CYS A 131 8.09 -10.78 5.64
C CYS A 131 9.45 -11.49 5.60
N THR A 132 10.34 -11.00 4.73
CA THR A 132 11.75 -11.38 4.76
C THR A 132 12.50 -10.55 5.79
N ASP A 133 13.10 -11.18 6.80
CA ASP A 133 14.07 -10.53 7.67
C ASP A 133 15.37 -10.29 6.89
N SER A 134 15.77 -9.04 6.76
CA SER A 134 17.03 -8.69 6.08
C SER A 134 18.28 -9.05 6.89
N GLY A 135 18.13 -9.37 8.19
CA GLY A 135 19.23 -9.56 9.13
C GLY A 135 19.79 -8.24 9.68
N TYR A 136 19.26 -7.10 9.25
CA TYR A 136 19.67 -5.77 9.69
C TYR A 136 18.58 -5.09 10.52
N GLY A 137 18.99 -4.13 11.35
CA GLY A 137 18.07 -3.25 12.07
C GLY A 137 17.73 -1.98 11.31
N CYS A 138 16.57 -1.39 11.57
CA CYS A 138 16.20 -0.08 11.03
C CYS A 138 17.19 1.01 11.51
N LEU A 139 17.47 1.98 10.65
CA LEU A 139 18.49 3.03 10.87
C LEU A 139 18.36 3.73 12.24
N HIS A 140 17.15 4.19 12.58
CA HIS A 140 16.89 4.93 13.82
C HIS A 140 16.64 4.04 15.05
N LYS A 141 16.43 2.74 14.82
CA LYS A 141 16.14 1.76 15.87
C LYS A 141 16.81 0.45 15.49
N LYS A 142 18.12 0.33 15.76
CA LYS A 142 18.92 -0.85 15.40
C LYS A 142 18.37 -2.18 15.97
N GLN A 143 17.57 -2.12 17.03
CA GLN A 143 16.89 -3.29 17.61
C GLN A 143 15.58 -3.67 16.91
N LYS A 144 15.00 -2.78 16.09
CA LYS A 144 13.81 -3.07 15.26
C LYS A 144 14.33 -3.76 13.99
N PRO A 145 13.99 -5.03 13.73
CA PRO A 145 14.36 -5.71 12.50
C PRO A 145 13.82 -4.95 11.27
N LEU A 146 14.62 -4.92 10.21
CA LEU A 146 14.26 -4.38 8.92
C LEU A 146 13.62 -5.50 8.09
N PHE A 147 12.29 -5.50 8.07
CA PHE A 147 11.48 -6.45 7.31
C PHE A 147 11.20 -5.96 5.90
N LEU A 148 11.26 -6.88 4.94
CA LEU A 148 10.99 -6.63 3.53
C LEU A 148 9.75 -7.41 3.09
N GLN A 149 8.88 -6.77 2.30
CA GLN A 149 7.69 -7.36 1.69
C GLN A 149 8.00 -7.66 0.22
N ARG A 150 8.64 -8.80 -0.04
CA ARG A 150 9.07 -9.16 -1.39
C ARG A 150 7.90 -9.68 -2.20
N MET A 151 7.42 -8.91 -3.17
CA MET A 151 6.30 -9.29 -4.02
C MET A 151 6.55 -10.56 -4.84
N LYS A 152 7.83 -10.92 -5.03
CA LYS A 152 8.22 -12.21 -5.61
C LYS A 152 7.67 -13.40 -4.80
N ASP A 153 7.65 -13.31 -3.47
CA ASP A 153 7.13 -14.38 -2.60
C ASP A 153 5.62 -14.60 -2.85
N LEU A 154 4.88 -13.53 -3.18
CA LEU A 154 3.49 -13.59 -3.62
C LEU A 154 3.34 -14.22 -5.01
N TRP A 155 4.15 -13.79 -5.98
CA TRP A 155 4.04 -14.26 -7.36
C TRP A 155 4.55 -15.69 -7.56
N GLU A 156 5.31 -16.24 -6.62
CA GLU A 156 5.74 -17.64 -6.62
C GLU A 156 4.83 -18.54 -5.75
N ASN A 157 3.96 -17.94 -4.93
CA ASN A 157 3.04 -18.68 -4.07
C ASN A 157 2.05 -19.51 -4.91
N LYS A 158 1.92 -20.81 -4.60
CA LYS A 158 1.05 -21.75 -5.33
C LYS A 158 -0.40 -21.27 -5.46
N SER A 159 -0.92 -20.57 -4.46
CA SER A 159 -2.31 -20.07 -4.45
C SER A 159 -2.52 -18.83 -5.31
N TYR A 160 -1.45 -18.10 -5.66
CA TYR A 160 -1.54 -16.74 -6.21
C TYR A 160 -0.77 -16.55 -7.53
N ARG A 161 0.22 -17.41 -7.83
CA ARG A 161 1.12 -17.31 -8.99
C ARG A 161 0.44 -17.30 -10.35
N GLU A 162 -0.76 -17.88 -10.45
CA GLU A 162 -1.54 -17.92 -11.71
C GLU A 162 -2.46 -16.70 -11.87
N LYS A 163 -2.64 -15.91 -10.81
CA LYS A 163 -3.56 -14.77 -10.78
C LYS A 163 -2.83 -13.43 -10.78
N TYR A 164 -1.68 -13.35 -10.13
CA TYR A 164 -0.99 -12.10 -9.87
C TYR A 164 0.48 -12.13 -10.29
N SER A 165 0.95 -10.98 -10.77
CA SER A 165 2.29 -10.70 -11.24
C SER A 165 2.62 -9.21 -11.07
N ALA A 166 3.82 -8.78 -11.46
CA ALA A 166 4.21 -7.38 -11.41
C ALA A 166 3.29 -6.43 -12.20
N SER A 167 2.65 -6.90 -13.29
CA SER A 167 1.84 -6.06 -14.17
C SER A 167 0.42 -5.77 -13.65
N ASN A 168 -0.03 -6.51 -12.63
CA ASN A 168 -1.37 -6.40 -12.07
C ASN A 168 -1.42 -6.38 -10.54
N THR A 169 -0.28 -6.11 -9.88
CA THR A 169 -0.21 -5.99 -8.43
C THR A 169 0.43 -4.66 -8.02
N LEU A 170 -0.18 -3.96 -7.07
CA LEU A 170 0.35 -2.73 -6.49
C LEU A 170 0.43 -2.84 -4.97
N LEU A 171 1.61 -2.58 -4.41
CA LEU A 171 1.82 -2.41 -2.97
C LEU A 171 1.57 -0.95 -2.56
N ILE A 172 0.80 -0.76 -1.49
CA ILE A 172 0.60 0.55 -0.87
C ILE A 172 1.10 0.43 0.57
N ASP A 173 2.27 1.01 0.84
CA ASP A 173 2.91 0.97 2.15
C ASP A 173 3.41 2.37 2.53
N ASP A 174 3.45 2.76 3.79
CA ASP A 174 3.99 4.07 4.19
C ASP A 174 5.53 4.06 4.37
N GLU A 175 6.15 2.88 4.39
CA GLU A 175 7.58 2.67 4.61
C GLU A 175 8.29 2.21 3.30
N PRO A 176 8.96 3.09 2.54
CA PRO A 176 9.60 2.76 1.25
C PRO A 176 10.55 1.57 1.28
N HIS A 177 11.27 1.39 2.39
CA HIS A 177 12.25 0.32 2.54
C HIS A 177 11.63 -1.08 2.50
N THR A 178 10.34 -1.22 2.80
CA THR A 178 9.66 -2.52 2.77
C THR A 178 9.63 -3.12 1.36
N ALA A 179 9.64 -2.26 0.33
CA ALA A 179 9.60 -2.65 -1.07
C ALA A 179 10.98 -2.67 -1.75
N LEU A 180 12.07 -2.59 -1.00
CA LEU A 180 13.43 -2.37 -1.54
C LEU A 180 13.84 -3.37 -2.63
N LEU A 181 13.34 -4.60 -2.59
CA LEU A 181 13.67 -5.67 -3.53
C LEU A 181 12.60 -5.89 -4.61
N ASN A 182 11.58 -5.03 -4.66
CA ASN A 182 10.50 -5.14 -5.62
C ASN A 182 10.85 -4.42 -6.94
N PRO A 183 10.30 -4.86 -8.08
CA PRO A 183 10.47 -4.15 -9.34
C PRO A 183 9.99 -2.69 -9.26
N PRO A 184 10.54 -1.78 -10.08
CA PRO A 184 10.05 -0.41 -10.16
C PRO A 184 8.56 -0.38 -10.50
N ASP A 185 7.88 0.70 -10.11
CA ASP A 185 6.47 0.98 -10.42
C ASP A 185 5.46 -0.04 -9.84
N THR A 186 5.88 -0.87 -8.88
CA THR A 186 5.00 -1.84 -8.19
C THR A 186 4.58 -1.41 -6.79
N ALA A 187 5.02 -0.23 -6.33
CA ALA A 187 4.69 0.27 -5.00
C ALA A 187 4.50 1.80 -4.98
N ILE A 188 3.57 2.26 -4.14
CA ILE A 188 3.39 3.68 -3.81
C ILE A 188 3.49 3.92 -2.31
N PHE A 189 4.05 5.08 -1.94
CA PHE A 189 4.36 5.41 -0.55
C PHE A 189 3.69 6.70 -0.09
N PRO A 190 2.42 6.65 0.33
CA PRO A 190 1.73 7.82 0.87
C PRO A 190 2.32 8.25 2.21
N GLN A 191 2.09 9.52 2.57
CA GLN A 191 2.50 10.02 3.88
C GLN A 191 1.87 9.19 5.02
N PRO A 192 2.66 8.81 6.04
CA PRO A 192 2.19 7.99 7.14
C PRO A 192 1.15 8.71 7.97
N TYR A 193 0.00 8.08 8.16
CA TYR A 193 -1.03 8.55 9.07
C TYR A 193 -0.56 8.40 10.52
N LYS A 194 -0.48 9.54 11.20
CA LYS A 194 -0.25 9.63 12.64
C LYS A 194 -1.40 10.42 13.24
N ALA A 195 -2.19 9.77 14.08
CA ALA A 195 -3.15 10.47 14.92
C ALA A 195 -2.37 11.44 15.82
N THR A 196 -2.74 12.72 15.79
CA THR A 196 -2.16 13.76 16.66
C THR A 196 -3.26 14.64 17.22
N THR A 197 -2.97 15.30 18.33
CA THR A 197 -3.87 16.30 18.94
C THR A 197 -3.91 17.62 18.19
N ARG A 198 -2.93 17.88 17.31
CA ARG A 198 -2.92 19.08 16.47
C ARG A 198 -3.90 18.85 15.32
N ARG A 199 -5.03 19.58 15.33
CA ARG A 199 -5.97 19.62 14.21
C ARG A 199 -5.21 19.97 12.94
N THR A 200 -4.96 18.98 12.09
CA THR A 200 -4.68 19.24 10.68
C THR A 200 -6.03 19.58 10.06
N HIS A 201 -6.28 20.87 9.89
CA HIS A 201 -7.33 21.33 9.00
C HIS A 201 -6.96 20.85 7.60
N PHE A 202 -7.80 20.00 7.02
CA PHE A 202 -7.84 19.76 5.58
C PHE A 202 -8.65 20.89 4.94
#